data_AF-A0A3B8SWC2-F1
#
_entry.id   AF-A0A3B8SWC2-F1
#
_cell.length_a   1.000
_cell.length_b   1.000
_cell.length_c   1.000
_cell.angle_alpha   90.00
_cell.angle_beta   90.00
_cell.angle_gamma   90.00
#
_symmetry.space_group_name_H-M   'P 1'
#
loop_
_entity.id
_entity.type
_entity.pdbx_description
1 polymer ?
#
loop_
_entity_poly.entity_id
_entity_poly.type
_entity_poly.pdbx_seq_one_letter_code
_entity_poly.pdbx_strand_id
1 'polypeptide(L)'
;MYSNLSKDEKKDLRERFKKTNKGSNVLEPLNRLLVEGIFLIICAIIIVGATYIFHYKWWLYFTAAIIFIFGLFFLIAQHIIRIKNYNNYLNYINKNKSNRKNKLTKKK
;
A
#
# COMPACT_ATOMS: atom_id res chain seq x y z
N MET A 1 -11.92 10.96 -6.25
CA MET A 1 -10.97 9.81 -6.13
C MET A 1 -10.80 9.44 -4.65
N TYR A 2 -10.18 8.30 -4.33
CA TYR A 2 -10.01 7.79 -2.95
C TYR A 2 -9.45 8.83 -1.98
N SER A 3 -8.56 9.70 -2.46
CA SER A 3 -8.04 10.87 -1.73
C SER A 3 -9.13 11.79 -1.17
N ASN A 4 -10.24 11.94 -1.89
CA ASN A 4 -11.32 12.89 -1.63
C ASN A 4 -12.40 12.33 -0.69
N LEU A 5 -12.33 11.05 -0.34
CA LEU A 5 -13.26 10.43 0.61
C LEU A 5 -12.96 10.94 2.04
N SER A 6 -14.00 11.06 2.86
CA SER A 6 -13.86 11.34 4.29
C SER A 6 -13.14 10.19 5.01
N LYS A 7 -12.69 10.41 6.25
CA LYS A 7 -12.01 9.36 7.03
C LYS A 7 -12.91 8.13 7.22
N ASP A 8 -14.19 8.36 7.47
CA ASP A 8 -15.17 7.29 7.70
C ASP A 8 -15.47 6.53 6.41
N GLU A 9 -15.65 7.24 5.30
CA GLU A 9 -15.85 6.64 3.99
C GLU A 9 -14.63 5.80 3.54
N LYS A 10 -13.42 6.27 3.85
CA LYS A 10 -12.18 5.51 3.60
C LYS A 10 -12.16 4.22 4.40
N LYS A 11 -12.53 4.26 5.68
CA LYS A 11 -12.57 3.08 6.55
C LYS A 11 -13.57 2.06 6.05
N ASP A 12 -14.79 2.49 5.75
CA ASP A 12 -15.87 1.66 5.22
C ASP A 12 -15.52 1.06 3.85
N LEU A 13 -14.90 1.84 2.95
CA LEU A 13 -14.41 1.33 1.66
C LEU A 13 -13.33 0.25 1.85
N ARG A 14 -12.38 0.45 2.77
CA ARG A 14 -11.33 -0.54 3.05
C ARG A 14 -11.92 -1.83 3.57
N GLU A 15 -12.86 -1.77 4.50
CA GLU A 15 -13.53 -2.96 5.05
C GLU A 15 -14.31 -3.69 3.96
N ARG A 16 -15.09 -2.98 3.14
CA ARG A 16 -15.79 -3.56 2.00
C ARG A 16 -14.83 -4.18 0.99
N PHE A 17 -13.74 -3.51 0.66
CA PHE A 17 -12.75 -4.03 -0.27
C PHE A 17 -12.09 -5.30 0.27
N LYS A 18 -11.68 -5.31 1.56
CA LYS A 18 -11.08 -6.47 2.22
C LYS A 18 -11.99 -7.70 2.21
N LYS A 19 -13.31 -7.51 2.30
CA LYS A 19 -14.32 -8.57 2.22
C LYS A 19 -14.54 -9.14 0.80
N THR A 20 -13.96 -8.53 -0.24
CA THR A 20 -14.03 -9.09 -1.61
C THR A 20 -12.87 -10.05 -1.89
N ASN A 21 -13.11 -11.11 -2.68
CA ASN A 21 -12.05 -12.05 -3.10
C ASN A 21 -10.88 -11.33 -3.78
N LYS A 22 -11.16 -10.34 -4.63
CA LYS A 22 -10.12 -9.51 -5.26
C LYS A 22 -9.34 -8.68 -4.24
N GLY A 23 -10.00 -8.13 -3.23
CA GLY A 23 -9.34 -7.34 -2.20
C GLY A 23 -8.47 -8.20 -1.29
N SER A 24 -8.94 -9.37 -0.86
CA SER A 24 -8.13 -10.33 -0.08
C SER A 24 -6.85 -10.72 -0.83
N ASN A 25 -6.99 -11.17 -2.08
CA ASN A 25 -5.87 -11.67 -2.89
C ASN A 25 -4.82 -10.59 -3.22
N VAL A 26 -5.23 -9.32 -3.25
CA VAL A 26 -4.31 -8.20 -3.53
C VAL A 26 -3.71 -7.64 -2.24
N LEU A 27 -4.47 -7.59 -1.15
CA LEU A 27 -4.01 -7.02 0.11
C LEU A 27 -2.95 -7.87 0.79
N GLU A 28 -3.05 -9.19 0.68
CA GLU A 28 -2.11 -10.14 1.30
C GLU A 28 -0.66 -9.96 0.81
N PRO A 29 -0.33 -10.03 -0.50
CA PRO A 29 1.02 -9.78 -0.98
C PRO A 29 1.46 -8.32 -0.74
N LEU A 30 0.55 -7.35 -0.79
CA LEU A 30 0.85 -5.96 -0.43
C LEU A 30 1.20 -5.79 1.04
N ASN A 31 0.64 -6.60 1.93
CA ASN A 31 0.95 -6.55 3.35
C ASN A 31 2.31 -7.18 3.61
N ARG A 32 2.64 -8.26 2.89
CA ARG A 32 3.98 -8.86 2.91
C ARG A 32 5.04 -7.87 2.44
N LEU A 33 4.82 -7.16 1.32
CA LEU A 33 5.73 -6.10 0.85
C LEU A 33 5.95 -4.99 1.88
N LEU A 34 4.90 -4.63 2.64
CA LEU A 34 5.00 -3.63 3.70
C LEU A 34 5.92 -4.12 4.82
N VAL A 35 5.75 -5.37 5.25
CA VAL A 35 6.60 -5.99 6.27
C VAL A 35 8.05 -6.08 5.79
N GLU A 36 8.27 -6.50 4.55
CA GLU A 36 9.61 -6.58 3.94
C GLU A 36 10.27 -5.20 3.85
N GLY A 37 9.53 -4.15 3.47
CA GLY A 37 10.03 -2.77 3.45
C GLY A 37 10.43 -2.26 4.84
N ILE A 38 9.62 -2.52 5.88
CA ILE A 38 9.95 -2.17 7.27
C ILE A 38 11.19 -2.94 7.74
N PHE A 39 11.26 -4.24 7.43
CA PHE A 39 12.38 -5.09 7.80
C PHE A 39 13.70 -4.57 7.21
N LEU A 40 13.72 -4.18 5.93
CA LEU A 40 14.90 -3.57 5.29
C LEU A 40 15.33 -2.28 6.00
N ILE A 41 14.39 -1.42 6.37
CA ILE A 41 14.70 -0.18 7.11
C ILE A 41 15.35 -0.50 8.46
N ILE A 42 14.81 -1.48 9.20
CA ILE A 42 15.39 -1.92 10.47
C ILE A 42 16.80 -2.48 10.26
N CYS A 43 17.00 -3.34 9.26
CA CYS A 43 18.32 -3.86 8.92
C CYS A 43 19.32 -2.75 8.60
N ALA A 44 18.92 -1.74 7.81
CA ALA A 44 19.76 -0.58 7.53
C ALA A 44 20.16 0.17 8.82
N ILE A 45 19.22 0.40 9.73
CA ILE A 45 19.49 1.05 11.03
C ILE A 45 20.47 0.23 11.88
N ILE A 46 20.28 -1.10 11.93
CA ILE A 46 21.18 -2.01 12.66
C ILE A 46 22.58 -1.97 12.06
N ILE A 47 22.72 -2.00 10.73
CA ILE A 47 24.02 -1.92 10.06
C ILE A 47 24.72 -0.60 10.39
N VAL A 48 24.01 0.52 10.35
CA VAL A 48 24.56 1.84 10.72
C VAL A 48 25.03 1.83 12.18
N GLY A 49 24.19 1.36 13.11
CA GLY A 49 24.53 1.28 14.53
C GLY A 49 25.72 0.36 14.81
N ALA A 50 25.76 -0.83 14.21
CA ALA A 50 26.87 -1.76 14.35
C ALA A 50 28.16 -1.21 13.73
N THR A 51 28.08 -0.57 12.56
CA THR A 51 29.26 0.05 11.92
C THR A 51 29.83 1.17 12.77
N TYR A 52 28.95 1.95 13.43
CA TYR A 52 29.35 3.01 14.35
C TYR A 52 30.02 2.46 15.62
N ILE A 53 29.43 1.45 16.27
CA ILE A 53 29.91 0.89 17.54
C ILE A 53 31.23 0.11 17.36
N PHE A 54 31.32 -0.72 16.32
CA PHE A 54 32.44 -1.62 16.10
C PHE A 54 33.51 -1.05 15.16
N HIS A 55 33.38 0.22 14.77
CA HIS A 55 34.28 0.91 13.83
C HIS A 55 34.53 0.10 12.54
N TYR A 56 33.47 -0.52 12.00
CA TYR A 56 33.59 -1.26 10.75
C TYR A 56 33.87 -0.32 9.57
N LYS A 57 34.25 -0.93 8.43
CA LYS A 57 34.65 -0.18 7.24
C LYS A 57 33.53 0.70 6.70
N TRP A 58 33.91 1.85 6.15
CA TRP A 58 32.98 2.87 5.66
C TRP A 58 32.00 2.39 4.57
N TRP A 59 32.37 1.39 3.77
CA TRP A 59 31.48 0.84 2.73
C TRP A 59 30.19 0.21 3.29
N LEU A 60 30.15 -0.17 4.57
CA LEU A 60 28.92 -0.65 5.20
C LEU A 60 27.87 0.45 5.37
N TYR A 61 28.28 1.71 5.55
CA TYR A 61 27.34 2.85 5.53
C TYR A 61 26.72 3.00 4.14
N PHE A 62 27.50 2.80 3.08
CA PHE A 62 27.00 2.83 1.71
C PHE A 62 26.01 1.69 1.45
N THR A 63 26.33 0.47 1.88
CA THR A 63 25.40 -0.66 1.79
C THR A 63 24.12 -0.41 2.59
N ALA A 64 24.23 0.13 3.82
CA ALA A 64 23.06 0.48 4.63
C ALA A 64 22.19 1.55 3.96
N ALA A 65 22.79 2.56 3.32
CA ALA A 65 22.07 3.58 2.57
C ALA A 65 21.30 2.98 1.39
N ILE A 66 21.90 2.06 0.63
CA ILE A 66 21.22 1.34 -0.46
C ILE A 66 20.03 0.55 0.08
N ILE A 67 20.23 -0.24 1.14
CA ILE A 67 19.17 -1.05 1.77
C ILE A 67 18.02 -0.15 2.23
N PHE A 68 18.33 1.00 2.84
CA PHE A 68 17.35 1.96 3.29
C PHE A 68 16.52 2.54 2.14
N ILE A 69 17.16 2.91 1.03
CA ILE A 69 16.48 3.40 -0.18
C ILE A 69 15.53 2.33 -0.74
N PHE A 70 15.96 1.06 -0.82
CA PHE A 70 15.09 -0.03 -1.26
C PHE A 70 13.90 -0.25 -0.31
N GLY A 71 14.12 -0.17 1.01
CA GLY A 71 13.05 -0.24 2.00
C GLY A 71 12.01 0.86 1.79
N LEU A 72 12.45 2.11 1.62
CA LEU A 72 11.56 3.23 1.30
C LEU A 72 10.82 3.03 -0.03
N PHE A 73 11.52 2.58 -1.06
CA PHE A 73 10.94 2.31 -2.37
C PHE A 73 9.80 1.28 -2.27
N PHE A 74 10.01 0.18 -1.54
CA PHE A 74 8.96 -0.82 -1.32
C PHE A 74 7.76 -0.26 -0.56
N LEU A 75 7.96 0.56 0.46
CA LEU A 75 6.86 1.21 1.18
C LEU A 75 6.05 2.15 0.27
N ILE A 76 6.72 2.97 -0.54
CA ILE A 76 6.07 3.90 -1.46
C ILE A 76 5.33 3.14 -2.56
N ALA A 77 5.96 2.15 -3.18
CA ALA A 77 5.35 1.33 -4.23
C ALA A 77 4.10 0.61 -3.70
N GLN A 78 4.19 0.02 -2.51
CA GLN A 78 3.09 -0.63 -1.82
C GLN A 78 1.92 0.33 -1.60
N HIS A 79 2.21 1.55 -1.15
CA HIS A 79 1.20 2.57 -0.90
C HIS A 79 0.48 3.00 -2.18
N ILE A 80 1.23 3.27 -3.26
CA ILE A 80 0.69 3.67 -4.56
C ILE A 80 -0.21 2.56 -5.13
N ILE A 81 0.25 1.31 -5.10
CA ILE A 81 -0.53 0.17 -5.61
C ILE A 81 -1.82 0.02 -4.79
N ARG A 82 -1.76 0.21 -3.46
CA ARG A 82 -2.94 0.14 -2.59
C ARG A 82 -3.98 1.20 -2.95
N ILE A 83 -3.55 2.45 -3.15
CA ILE A 83 -4.45 3.55 -3.57
C ILE A 83 -5.04 3.29 -4.95
N LYS A 84 -4.24 2.83 -5.92
CA LYS A 84 -4.71 2.51 -7.27
C LYS A 84 -5.81 1.46 -7.23
N ASN A 85 -5.65 0.43 -6.40
CA ASN A 85 -6.66 -0.61 -6.22
C ASN A 85 -7.95 -0.08 -5.57
N TYR A 86 -7.85 0.79 -4.56
CA TYR A 86 -9.03 1.42 -3.97
C TYR A 86 -9.76 2.32 -4.97
N ASN A 87 -9.04 3.08 -5.79
CA ASN A 87 -9.62 3.88 -6.87
C ASN A 87 -10.36 3.00 -7.89
N ASN A 88 -9.74 1.90 -8.31
CA ASN A 88 -10.35 0.94 -9.25
C ASN A 88 -11.64 0.34 -8.67
N TYR A 89 -11.64 -0.03 -7.38
CA TYR A 89 -12.82 -0.55 -6.71
C TYR A 89 -13.93 0.50 -6.60
N LEU A 90 -13.58 1.74 -6.26
CA LEU A 90 -14.54 2.86 -6.22
C LEU A 90 -15.19 3.10 -7.59
N ASN A 91 -14.40 3.07 -8.66
CA ASN A 91 -14.90 3.22 -10.03
C ASN A 91 -15.86 2.09 -10.41
N TYR A 92 -15.56 0.85 -10.02
CA TYR A 92 -16.45 -0.29 -10.23
C TYR A 92 -17.80 -0.11 -9.50
N ILE A 93 -17.78 0.31 -8.23
CA ILE A 93 -19.00 0.57 -7.45
C ILE A 93 -19.83 1.68 -8.11
N ASN A 94 -19.20 2.79 -8.47
CA ASN A 94 -19.88 3.95 -9.06
C ASN A 94 -20.50 3.61 -10.42
N LYS A 95 -19.80 2.86 -11.26
CA LYS A 95 -20.31 2.40 -12.56
C LYS A 95 -21.52 1.47 -12.41
N ASN A 96 -21.49 0.54 -11.46
CA ASN A 96 -22.63 -0.33 -11.16
C ASN A 96 -23.84 0.42 -10.58
N LYS A 97 -23.61 1.44 -9.75
CA LYS A 97 -24.69 2.28 -9.19
C LYS A 97 -25.40 3.09 -10.30
N SER A 98 -24.64 3.64 -11.24
CA SER A 98 -25.18 4.34 -12.41
C SER A 98 -26.01 3.40 -13.32
N ASN A 99 -25.47 2.22 -13.65
CA ASN A 99 -26.18 1.23 -14.48
C ASN A 99 -27.50 0.74 -13.85
N ARG A 100 -27.55 0.58 -12.52
CA ARG A 100 -28.79 0.23 -11.80
C ARG A 100 -29.83 1.36 -11.85
N LYS A 101 -29.42 2.63 -11.68
CA LYS A 101 -30.33 3.78 -11.81
C LYS A 101 -30.94 3.85 -13.21
N ASN A 102 -30.15 3.67 -14.27
CA ASN A 102 -30.64 3.71 -15.65
C ASN A 102 -31.61 2.56 -15.99
N LYS A 103 -31.45 1.37 -15.37
CA LYS A 103 -32.42 0.27 -15.53
C LYS A 103 -33.76 0.53 -14.84
N LEU A 104 -33.76 1.25 -13.71
CA LEU A 104 -34.98 1.59 -12.98
C LEU A 104 -35.77 2.72 -13.67
N THR A 105 -35.09 3.66 -14.32
CA THR A 105 -35.75 4.74 -15.07
C THR A 105 -36.29 4.29 -16.43
N LYS A 106 -35.72 3.26 -17.06
CA LYS A 106 -36.26 2.64 -18.29
C LYS A 106 -37.45 1.70 -18.09
N LYS A 107 -37.81 1.41 -16.83
CA LYS A 107 -38.90 0.48 -16.48
C LYS A 107 -40.21 1.20 -16.07
N LYS A 108 -40.23 2.53 -16.18
CA LYS A 108 -41.42 3.39 -16.11
C LYS A 108 -41.72 3.88 -17.51
#